data_AF-A0A2N0P0U3-F1
#
_entry.id   AF-A0A2N0P0U3-F1
#
_cell.length_a   1.000
_cell.length_b   1.000
_cell.length_c   1.000
_cell.angle_alpha   90.00
_cell.angle_beta   90.00
_cell.angle_gamma   90.00
#
_symmetry.space_group_name_H-M   'P 1'
#
loop_
_entity.id
_entity.type
_entity.pdbx_description
1 polymer ?
#
loop_
_entity_poly.entity_id
_entity_poly.type
_entity_poly.pdbx_seq_one_letter_code
_entity_poly.pdbx_strand_id
1 'polypeptide(L)'
;MYGHLSSFKEISLLIEKTIGNISEIYIDTTNKTAKETGILIKAIADNCPKINYLHTYIEPKDFIHIKSLLLNCRSLSTIGLKSLEFFINKNDNNIGDELLNIFTLFSPKSLNEIVISGLWKYSSYAFTRFFESFREHPLYYFGFIDSDNYITNDHKIIIRKYINEGVVKSTDTI
;
A
#
# COMPACT_ATOMS: atom_id res chain seq x y z
N MET A 1 -5.22 -23.68 -16.41
CA MET A 1 -4.10 -24.30 -15.67
C MET A 1 -3.63 -23.28 -14.64
N TYR A 2 -4.14 -23.37 -13.42
CA TYR A 2 -3.80 -22.43 -12.35
C TYR A 2 -2.44 -22.86 -11.78
N GLY A 3 -1.39 -22.12 -12.13
CA GLY A 3 -0.02 -22.41 -11.70
C GLY A 3 0.06 -22.38 -10.18
N HIS A 4 0.55 -23.48 -9.61
CA HIS A 4 0.74 -23.70 -8.18
C HIS A 4 2.01 -22.99 -7.67
N LEU A 5 2.21 -21.70 -7.99
CA LEU A 5 3.16 -20.86 -7.23
C LEU A 5 2.44 -20.43 -5.95
N SER A 6 2.60 -21.21 -4.90
CA SER A 6 1.68 -21.22 -3.76
C SER A 6 2.17 -20.40 -2.55
N SER A 7 3.36 -19.78 -2.63
CA SER A 7 3.90 -18.94 -1.56
C SER A 7 4.58 -17.67 -2.08
N PHE A 8 4.45 -16.59 -1.32
CA PHE A 8 5.17 -15.32 -1.57
C PHE A 8 6.69 -15.52 -1.66
N LYS A 9 7.23 -16.54 -0.99
CA LYS A 9 8.63 -16.97 -1.09
C LYS A 9 9.05 -17.44 -2.47
N GLU A 10 8.25 -18.23 -3.17
CA GLU A 10 8.56 -18.68 -4.54
C GLU A 10 8.59 -17.49 -5.52
N ILE A 11 7.64 -16.55 -5.36
CA ILE A 11 7.62 -15.32 -6.15
C ILE A 11 8.86 -14.46 -5.84
N SER A 12 9.28 -14.40 -4.58
CA SER A 12 10.50 -13.69 -4.16
C SER A 12 11.75 -14.24 -4.86
N LEU A 13 11.89 -15.57 -4.91
CA LEU A 13 13.00 -16.22 -5.61
C LEU A 13 13.00 -15.93 -7.11
N LEU A 14 11.82 -15.83 -7.73
CA LEU A 14 11.71 -15.43 -9.14
C LEU A 14 12.15 -13.97 -9.35
N ILE A 15 11.71 -13.06 -8.48
CA ILE A 15 12.08 -11.64 -8.52
C ILE A 15 13.60 -11.46 -8.46
N GLU A 16 14.29 -12.17 -7.56
CA GLU A 16 15.75 -12.14 -7.44
C GLU A 16 16.47 -12.54 -8.75
N LYS A 17 15.85 -13.36 -9.61
CA LYS A 17 16.43 -13.77 -10.90
C LYS A 17 16.17 -12.79 -12.03
N THR A 18 15.36 -11.75 -11.82
CA THR A 18 15.01 -10.79 -12.89
C THR A 18 16.02 -9.66 -13.10
N ILE A 19 17.02 -9.53 -12.21
CA ILE A 19 18.12 -8.55 -12.30
C ILE A 19 17.57 -7.11 -12.42
N GLY A 20 16.45 -6.83 -11.74
CA GLY A 20 15.83 -5.50 -11.67
C GLY A 20 15.17 -4.99 -12.94
N ASN A 21 14.80 -5.89 -13.86
CA ASN A 21 14.09 -5.53 -15.09
C ASN A 21 12.55 -5.58 -14.96
N ILE A 22 12.02 -5.78 -13.74
CA ILE A 22 10.58 -5.73 -13.50
C ILE A 22 10.13 -4.27 -13.37
N SER A 23 9.17 -3.86 -14.20
CA SER A 23 8.49 -2.57 -14.10
C SER A 23 7.18 -2.67 -13.31
N GLU A 24 6.47 -3.79 -13.38
CA GLU A 24 5.13 -3.94 -12.82
C GLU A 24 4.99 -5.29 -12.11
N ILE A 25 4.38 -5.26 -10.92
CA ILE A 25 4.01 -6.46 -10.17
C ILE A 25 2.55 -6.33 -9.75
N TYR A 26 1.71 -7.26 -10.20
CA TYR A 26 0.34 -7.41 -9.73
C TYR A 26 0.16 -8.82 -9.17
N ILE A 27 -0.07 -8.90 -7.86
CA ILE A 27 -0.26 -10.17 -7.16
C ILE A 27 -1.65 -10.17 -6.53
N ASP A 28 -2.51 -11.01 -7.09
CA ASP A 28 -3.80 -11.35 -6.51
C ASP A 28 -3.83 -12.84 -6.17
N THR A 29 -4.26 -13.19 -4.96
CA THR A 29 -4.32 -14.59 -4.51
C THR A 29 -5.60 -14.85 -3.73
N THR A 30 -6.21 -16.00 -4.01
CA THR A 30 -7.31 -16.53 -3.20
C THR A 30 -6.79 -17.38 -2.04
N ASN A 31 -5.47 -17.55 -1.92
CA ASN A 31 -4.86 -18.43 -0.92
C ASN A 31 -4.85 -17.77 0.47
N LYS A 32 -5.84 -18.13 1.28
CA LYS A 32 -5.99 -17.68 2.67
C LYS A 32 -4.88 -18.17 3.62
N THR A 33 -4.04 -19.11 3.18
CA THR A 33 -2.87 -19.57 3.95
C THR A 33 -1.57 -18.97 3.44
N ALA A 34 -1.62 -18.04 2.48
CA ALA A 34 -0.44 -17.28 2.12
C ALA A 34 0.12 -16.63 3.39
N LYS A 35 1.44 -16.69 3.53
CA LYS A 35 2.23 -16.13 4.63
C LYS A 35 3.45 -15.48 4.01
N GLU A 36 4.20 -14.75 4.82
CA GLU A 36 5.50 -14.20 4.42
C GLU A 36 5.40 -13.03 3.43
N THR A 37 4.37 -12.17 3.57
CA THR A 37 4.25 -10.94 2.77
C THR A 37 5.50 -10.08 2.89
N GLY A 38 6.11 -10.01 4.08
CA GLY A 38 7.36 -9.29 4.31
C GLY A 38 8.53 -9.81 3.49
N ILE A 39 8.64 -11.13 3.25
CA ILE A 39 9.71 -11.70 2.41
C ILE A 39 9.59 -11.18 0.99
N LEU A 40 8.38 -11.20 0.43
CA LEU A 40 8.11 -10.69 -0.91
C LEU A 40 8.38 -9.20 -1.04
N ILE A 41 7.82 -8.38 -0.14
CA ILE A 41 8.02 -6.93 -0.20
C ILE A 41 9.50 -6.58 -0.07
N LYS A 42 10.24 -7.28 0.81
CA LYS A 42 11.68 -7.11 0.93
C LYS A 42 12.40 -7.51 -0.35
N ALA A 43 12.06 -8.64 -0.96
CA ALA A 43 12.67 -9.07 -2.21
C ALA A 43 12.42 -8.06 -3.35
N ILE A 44 11.22 -7.49 -3.44
CA ILE A 44 10.90 -6.41 -4.39
C ILE A 44 11.75 -5.17 -4.11
N ALA A 45 11.81 -4.73 -2.85
CA ALA A 45 12.59 -3.57 -2.44
C ALA A 45 14.09 -3.73 -2.78
N ASP A 46 14.63 -4.93 -2.62
CA ASP A 46 16.06 -5.19 -2.82
C ASP A 46 16.42 -5.38 -4.31
N ASN A 47 15.49 -5.86 -5.13
CA ASN A 47 15.80 -6.30 -6.50
C ASN A 47 15.10 -5.50 -7.60
N CYS A 48 14.06 -4.70 -7.31
CA CYS A 48 13.26 -4.01 -8.33
C CYS A 48 13.33 -2.47 -8.23
N PRO A 49 14.50 -1.83 -8.38
CA PRO A 49 14.62 -0.37 -8.22
C PRO A 49 13.84 0.45 -9.28
N LYS A 50 13.50 -0.19 -10.41
CA LYS A 50 12.78 0.42 -11.55
C LYS A 50 11.29 0.12 -11.56
N ILE A 51 10.77 -0.59 -10.55
CA ILE A 51 9.32 -0.84 -10.46
C ILE A 51 8.55 0.48 -10.43
N ASN A 52 7.50 0.57 -11.23
CA ASN A 52 6.59 1.70 -11.32
C ASN A 52 5.23 1.37 -10.69
N TYR A 53 4.81 0.11 -10.73
CA TYR A 53 3.50 -0.33 -10.25
C TYR A 53 3.65 -1.56 -9.37
N LEU A 54 3.10 -1.49 -8.16
CA LEU A 54 3.01 -2.63 -7.26
C LEU A 54 1.58 -2.77 -6.72
N HIS A 55 0.98 -3.93 -6.93
CA HIS A 55 -0.21 -4.37 -6.22
C HIS A 55 0.07 -5.70 -5.52
N THR A 56 -0.08 -5.76 -4.20
CA THR A 56 0.20 -6.97 -3.41
C THR A 56 -0.54 -6.97 -2.08
N TYR A 57 -0.43 -8.09 -1.37
CA TYR A 57 -0.88 -8.26 0.00
C TYR A 57 0.20 -7.84 1.01
N ILE A 58 -0.26 -7.40 2.18
CA ILE A 58 0.59 -7.09 3.33
C ILE A 58 -0.13 -7.38 4.65
N GLU A 59 0.64 -7.80 5.65
CA GLU A 59 0.22 -7.87 7.05
C GLU A 59 0.82 -6.71 7.86
N PRO A 60 0.16 -6.20 8.92
CA PRO A 60 0.68 -5.09 9.71
C PRO A 60 2.12 -5.27 10.25
N LYS A 61 2.47 -6.49 10.67
CA LYS A 61 3.83 -6.82 11.14
C LYS A 61 4.92 -6.57 10.09
N ASP A 62 4.54 -6.51 8.81
CA ASP A 62 5.44 -6.35 7.66
C ASP A 62 5.47 -4.91 7.12
N PHE A 63 4.75 -3.96 7.74
CA PHE A 63 4.75 -2.54 7.32
C PHE A 63 6.16 -1.94 7.28
N ILE A 64 7.06 -2.39 8.15
CA ILE A 64 8.46 -1.99 8.14
C ILE A 64 9.15 -2.22 6.78
N HIS A 65 8.71 -3.20 6.00
CA HIS A 65 9.27 -3.48 4.67
C HIS A 65 8.79 -2.49 3.60
N ILE A 66 7.65 -1.82 3.80
CA ILE A 66 7.19 -0.72 2.92
C ILE A 66 8.16 0.45 2.97
N LYS A 67 8.76 0.75 4.13
CA LYS A 67 9.81 1.77 4.21
C LYS A 67 10.97 1.44 3.27
N SER A 68 11.49 0.21 3.32
CA SER A 68 12.58 -0.21 2.43
C SER A 68 12.18 -0.14 0.95
N LEU A 69 10.94 -0.55 0.63
CA LEU A 69 10.39 -0.43 -0.71
C LEU A 69 10.40 1.02 -1.21
N LEU A 70 9.86 1.98 -0.44
CA LEU A 70 9.77 3.39 -0.84
C LEU A 70 11.14 4.08 -0.97
N LEU A 71 12.13 3.62 -0.20
CA LEU A 71 13.51 4.13 -0.27
C LEU A 71 14.27 3.58 -1.48
N ASN A 72 14.05 2.32 -1.86
CA ASN A 72 14.81 1.67 -2.93
C ASN A 72 14.13 1.80 -4.30
N CYS A 73 12.80 1.76 -4.35
CA CYS A 73 12.00 1.78 -5.58
C CYS A 73 11.59 3.22 -5.94
N ARG A 74 12.57 4.07 -6.28
CA ARG A 74 12.33 5.51 -6.52
C ARG A 74 11.54 5.81 -7.80
N SER A 75 11.28 4.81 -8.64
CA SER A 75 10.42 4.93 -9.83
C SER A 75 8.95 4.58 -9.56
N LEU A 76 8.61 4.12 -8.35
CA LEU A 76 7.27 3.66 -8.00
C LEU A 76 6.27 4.82 -8.07
N SER A 77 5.33 4.72 -9.01
CA SER A 77 4.23 5.69 -9.19
C SER A 77 2.93 5.25 -8.55
N THR A 78 2.68 3.94 -8.54
CA THR A 78 1.42 3.35 -8.04
C THR A 78 1.69 2.22 -7.06
N ILE A 79 1.05 2.29 -5.89
CA ILE A 79 1.08 1.22 -4.89
C ILE A 79 -0.32 0.85 -4.41
N GLY A 80 -0.65 -0.43 -4.48
CA GLY A 80 -1.86 -1.05 -3.95
C GLY A 80 -1.50 -2.07 -2.87
N LEU A 81 -1.95 -1.84 -1.64
CA LEU A 81 -1.68 -2.70 -0.48
C LEU A 81 -2.97 -3.26 0.08
N LYS A 82 -3.21 -4.54 -0.18
CA LYS A 82 -4.36 -5.29 0.29
C LYS A 82 -4.07 -5.99 1.62
N SER A 83 -5.03 -6.04 2.53
CA SER A 83 -4.86 -6.80 3.76
C SER A 83 -4.94 -8.30 3.45
N LEU A 84 -3.95 -9.06 3.92
CA LEU A 84 -4.04 -10.52 3.87
C LEU A 84 -4.99 -11.08 4.93
N GLU A 85 -5.13 -10.37 6.05
CA GLU A 85 -6.09 -10.70 7.09
C GLU A 85 -7.47 -10.19 6.70
N PHE A 86 -8.43 -11.10 6.56
CA PHE A 86 -9.82 -10.79 6.22
C PHE A 86 -10.70 -10.53 7.45
N PHE A 87 -10.14 -10.56 8.67
CA PHE A 87 -10.89 -10.45 9.91
C PHE A 87 -10.68 -9.08 10.57
N ILE A 88 -11.80 -8.49 11.00
CA ILE A 88 -11.86 -7.24 11.74
C ILE A 88 -11.29 -7.47 13.15
N ASN A 89 -10.09 -6.97 13.42
CA ASN A 89 -9.56 -6.96 14.79
C ASN A 89 -10.19 -5.81 15.59
N LYS A 90 -11.23 -6.08 16.38
CA LYS A 90 -11.94 -5.04 17.15
C LYS A 90 -11.08 -4.33 18.21
N ASN A 91 -9.93 -4.89 18.56
CA ASN A 91 -8.95 -4.29 19.47
C ASN A 91 -7.84 -3.52 18.72
N ASP A 92 -8.04 -3.26 17.43
CA ASP A 92 -7.09 -2.55 16.58
C ASP A 92 -6.90 -1.09 17.07
N ASN A 93 -5.66 -0.81 17.48
CA ASN A 93 -5.17 0.48 17.97
C ASN A 93 -4.77 1.41 16.81
N ASN A 94 -5.64 1.57 15.82
CA ASN A 94 -5.38 2.35 14.60
C ASN A 94 -4.09 1.91 13.89
N ILE A 95 -3.91 0.60 13.68
CA ILE A 95 -2.68 0.05 13.09
C ILE A 95 -2.34 0.67 11.73
N GLY A 96 -3.36 1.10 10.97
CA GLY A 96 -3.18 1.78 9.69
C GLY A 96 -2.43 3.12 9.79
N ASP A 97 -2.38 3.75 10.97
CA ASP A 97 -1.63 4.98 11.19
C ASP A 97 -0.12 4.78 10.98
N GLU A 98 0.40 3.59 11.30
CA GLU A 98 1.81 3.24 11.04
C GLU A 98 2.11 3.29 9.54
N LEU A 99 1.26 2.68 8.72
CA LEU A 99 1.41 2.68 7.26
C LEU A 99 1.32 4.09 6.67
N LEU A 100 0.35 4.90 7.11
CA LEU A 100 0.23 6.29 6.67
C LEU A 100 1.45 7.13 7.06
N ASN A 101 2.00 6.93 8.27
CA ASN A 101 3.24 7.60 8.69
C ASN A 101 4.44 7.18 7.83
N ILE A 102 4.53 5.91 7.42
CA ILE A 102 5.59 5.44 6.52
C ILE A 102 5.49 6.16 5.16
N PHE A 103 4.30 6.24 4.57
CA PHE A 103 4.13 6.98 3.32
C PHE A 103 4.48 8.46 3.48
N THR A 104 4.01 9.09 4.56
CA THR A 104 4.29 10.50 4.86
C THR A 104 5.80 10.80 4.88
N LEU A 105 6.61 9.88 5.42
CA LEU A 105 8.03 10.11 5.65
C LEU A 105 8.93 9.65 4.51
N PHE A 106 8.54 8.62 3.75
CA PHE A 106 9.46 7.90 2.87
C PHE A 106 9.05 7.85 1.40
N SER A 107 7.84 8.32 1.04
CA SER A 107 7.35 8.24 -0.34
C SER A 107 8.31 8.89 -1.34
N PRO A 108 8.61 8.24 -2.47
CA PRO A 108 9.34 8.89 -3.56
C PRO A 108 8.44 9.92 -4.24
N LYS A 109 9.05 10.96 -4.85
CA LYS A 109 8.30 12.01 -5.57
C LYS A 109 7.47 11.50 -6.76
N SER A 110 7.81 10.32 -7.26
CA SER A 110 7.10 9.61 -8.32
C SER A 110 5.77 9.03 -7.84
N LEU A 111 5.65 8.69 -6.56
CA LEU A 111 4.46 8.05 -6.00
C LEU A 111 3.30 9.04 -5.98
N ASN A 112 2.30 8.80 -6.81
CA ASN A 112 1.14 9.67 -6.96
C ASN A 112 -0.20 8.91 -6.95
N GLU A 113 -0.17 7.58 -6.90
CA GLU A 113 -1.37 6.74 -6.73
C GLU A 113 -1.17 5.76 -5.58
N ILE A 114 -2.06 5.83 -4.59
CA ILE A 114 -2.00 4.99 -3.39
C ILE A 114 -3.36 4.36 -3.14
N VAL A 115 -3.38 3.04 -2.98
CA VAL A 115 -4.58 2.29 -2.60
C VAL A 115 -4.24 1.40 -1.42
N ILE A 116 -5.00 1.50 -0.32
CA ILE A 116 -4.71 0.81 0.96
C ILE A 116 -5.94 0.04 1.46
N SER A 117 -5.77 -0.95 2.33
CA SER A 117 -6.91 -1.76 2.78
C SER A 117 -7.89 -0.99 3.70
N GLY A 118 -9.19 -1.06 3.40
CA GLY A 118 -10.27 -0.57 4.27
C GLY A 118 -10.52 -1.43 5.52
N LEU A 119 -9.80 -2.56 5.66
CA LEU A 119 -9.86 -3.47 6.80
C LEU A 119 -8.98 -3.06 7.98
N TRP A 120 -8.15 -2.02 7.83
CA TRP A 120 -7.36 -1.46 8.94
C TRP A 120 -8.04 -0.22 9.52
N LYS A 121 -7.90 -0.04 10.83
CA LYS A 121 -8.36 1.18 11.47
C LYS A 121 -7.32 2.28 11.32
N TYR A 122 -7.80 3.48 11.07
CA TYR A 122 -7.00 4.70 10.94
C TYR A 122 -7.58 5.78 11.84
N SER A 123 -6.74 6.70 12.30
CA SER A 123 -7.18 7.93 12.93
C SER A 123 -7.37 9.04 11.91
N SER A 124 -8.34 9.92 12.18
CA SER A 124 -8.53 11.17 11.44
C SER A 124 -7.27 12.05 11.44
N TYR A 125 -6.48 12.01 12.52
CA TYR A 125 -5.23 12.74 12.62
C TYR A 125 -4.17 12.21 11.65
N ALA A 126 -4.01 10.89 11.54
CA ALA A 126 -3.07 10.27 10.61
C ALA A 126 -3.43 10.58 9.15
N PHE A 127 -4.72 10.50 8.78
CA PHE A 127 -5.19 10.92 7.45
C PHE A 127 -4.85 12.38 7.15
N THR A 128 -5.12 13.26 8.11
CA THR A 128 -4.83 14.69 7.94
C THR A 128 -3.34 14.90 7.69
N ARG A 129 -2.47 14.34 8.55
CA ARG A 129 -1.02 14.44 8.39
C ARG A 129 -0.50 13.87 7.07
N PHE A 130 -1.05 12.73 6.67
CA PHE A 130 -0.72 12.08 5.41
C PHE A 130 -1.02 13.01 4.24
N PHE A 131 -2.25 13.49 4.09
CA PHE A 131 -2.61 14.36 2.97
C PHE A 131 -1.87 15.72 3.00
N GLU A 132 -1.64 16.31 4.17
CA GLU A 132 -0.82 17.52 4.30
C GLU A 132 0.57 17.36 3.66
N SER A 133 1.18 16.16 3.75
CA SER A 133 2.49 15.89 3.16
C SER A 133 2.49 15.86 1.62
N PHE A 134 1.32 15.71 0.98
CA PHE A 134 1.18 15.69 -0.48
C PHE A 134 0.74 17.05 -1.05
N ARG A 135 0.69 18.13 -0.25
CA ARG A 135 0.33 19.47 -0.78
C ARG A 135 1.22 19.95 -1.92
N GLU A 136 2.53 19.72 -1.80
CA GLU A 136 3.49 20.12 -2.84
C GLU A 136 3.51 19.16 -4.04
N HIS A 137 3.09 17.92 -3.83
CA HIS A 137 3.09 16.86 -4.83
C HIS A 137 1.74 16.11 -4.77
N PRO A 138 0.65 16.70 -5.30
CA PRO A 138 -0.68 16.13 -5.16
C PRO A 138 -0.80 14.71 -5.69
N LEU A 139 -1.55 13.88 -4.97
CA LEU A 139 -1.91 12.54 -5.41
C LEU A 139 -2.87 12.64 -6.60
N TYR A 140 -2.61 11.83 -7.63
CA TYR A 140 -3.56 11.62 -8.71
C TYR A 140 -4.76 10.78 -8.23
N TYR A 141 -4.49 9.73 -7.46
CA TYR A 141 -5.53 8.84 -6.94
C TYR A 141 -5.22 8.40 -5.52
N PHE A 142 -6.24 8.42 -4.67
CA PHE A 142 -6.21 7.78 -3.36
C PHE A 142 -7.48 6.94 -3.18
N GLY A 143 -7.34 5.68 -2.77
CA GLY A 143 -8.50 4.81 -2.59
C GLY A 143 -8.30 3.71 -1.55
N PHE A 144 -9.35 2.92 -1.38
CA PHE A 144 -9.31 1.74 -0.52
C PHE A 144 -9.51 0.46 -1.33
N ILE A 145 -8.78 -0.58 -0.94
CA ILE A 145 -9.02 -1.97 -1.35
C ILE A 145 -9.78 -2.66 -0.21
N ASP A 146 -10.58 -3.67 -0.53
CA ASP A 146 -11.42 -4.43 0.42
C ASP A 146 -12.65 -3.67 0.92
N SER A 147 -13.35 -4.27 1.89
CA SER A 147 -14.49 -3.61 2.53
C SER A 147 -14.01 -2.47 3.42
N ASP A 148 -14.63 -1.30 3.25
CA ASP A 148 -14.41 -0.06 3.99
C ASP A 148 -14.89 -0.11 5.45
N ASN A 149 -14.69 -1.24 6.13
CA ASN A 149 -15.28 -1.53 7.44
C ASN A 149 -14.86 -0.53 8.52
N TYR A 150 -13.65 0.03 8.43
CA TYR A 150 -13.15 1.04 9.37
C TYR A 150 -13.09 2.45 8.80
N ILE A 151 -13.56 2.66 7.55
CA ILE A 151 -13.59 3.97 6.93
C ILE A 151 -14.89 4.68 7.33
N THR A 152 -14.79 5.55 8.33
CA THR A 152 -15.92 6.30 8.89
C THR A 152 -16.31 7.49 8.02
N ASN A 153 -17.46 8.11 8.32
CA ASN A 153 -17.87 9.36 7.69
C ASN A 153 -16.85 10.50 7.93
N ASP A 154 -16.19 10.52 9.10
CA ASP A 154 -15.15 11.51 9.39
C ASP A 154 -13.96 11.36 8.45
N HIS A 155 -13.53 10.12 8.17
CA HIS A 155 -12.50 9.86 7.16
C HIS A 155 -12.93 10.37 5.79
N LYS A 156 -14.17 10.10 5.36
CA LYS A 156 -14.70 10.59 4.08
C LYS A 156 -14.76 12.12 4.00
N ILE A 157 -15.14 12.80 5.10
CA ILE A 157 -15.13 14.27 5.18
C ILE A 157 -13.71 14.81 5.00
N ILE A 158 -12.72 14.18 5.62
CA ILE A 158 -11.30 14.56 5.47
C ILE A 158 -10.85 14.36 4.02
N ILE A 159 -11.13 13.22 3.39
CA ILE A 159 -10.73 12.98 1.99
C ILE A 159 -11.43 13.99 1.06
N ARG A 160 -12.74 14.27 1.25
CA ARG A 160 -13.48 15.32 0.51
C ARG A 160 -12.81 16.68 0.62
N LYS A 161 -12.38 17.06 1.82
CA LYS A 161 -11.65 18.32 2.06
C LYS A 161 -10.40 18.40 1.18
N TYR A 162 -9.57 17.36 1.18
CA TYR A 162 -8.32 17.36 0.41
C TYR A 162 -8.51 17.24 -1.10
N ILE A 163 -9.63 16.69 -1.57
CA ILE A 163 -10.01 16.77 -2.98
C ILE A 163 -10.37 18.19 -3.38
N ASN A 164 -11.19 18.87 -2.58
CA ASN A 164 -11.58 20.26 -2.84
C ASN A 164 -10.38 21.21 -2.83
N GLU A 165 -9.35 20.89 -2.03
CA GLU A 165 -8.09 21.63 -1.98
C GLU A 165 -7.08 21.24 -3.08
N GLY A 166 -7.41 20.27 -3.93
CA GLY A 166 -6.56 19.82 -5.04
C GLY A 166 -5.36 18.96 -4.63
N VAL A 167 -5.33 18.47 -3.40
CA VAL A 167 -4.27 17.58 -2.87
C VAL A 167 -4.47 16.13 -3.33
N VAL A 168 -5.71 15.73 -3.60
CA VAL A 168 -6.08 14.45 -4.21
C VAL A 168 -6.98 14.73 -5.41
N LYS A 169 -6.64 14.24 -6.61
CA LYS A 169 -7.47 14.49 -7.81
C LYS A 169 -8.69 13.58 -7.92
N SER A 170 -8.57 12.32 -7.50
CA SER A 170 -9.65 11.34 -7.64
C SER A 170 -9.62 10.27 -6.53
N THR A 171 -10.78 9.68 -6.28
CA THR A 171 -11.01 8.59 -5.33
C THR A 171 -12.32 7.88 -5.64
N ASP A 172 -12.45 6.62 -5.25
CA ASP A 172 -13.69 5.84 -5.39
C ASP A 172 -14.52 5.80 -4.10
N THR A 173 -14.06 6.44 -3.02
CA THR A 173 -14.61 6.28 -1.66
C THR A 173 -15.75 7.25 -1.31
N ILE A 174 -16.11 8.16 -2.22
CA ILE A 174 -16.84 9.40 -1.91
C ILE A 174 -18.11 9.59 -2.72
#